data_AF-A0A3B0YYT4-F1
#
_entry.id   AF-A0A3B0YYT4-F1
#
_cell.length_a   1.000
_cell.length_b   1.000
_cell.length_c   1.000
_cell.angle_alpha   90.00
_cell.angle_beta   90.00
_cell.angle_gamma   90.00
#
_symmetry.space_group_name_H-M   'P 1'
#
loop_
_entity.id
_entity.type
_entity.pdbx_description
1 polymer ?
#
loop_
_entity_poly.entity_id
_entity_poly.type
_entity_poly.pdbx_seq_one_letter_code
_entity_poly.pdbx_strand_id
1 'polypeptide(L)'
;GLMFTDLLASCDGVLGKCGYGTVTECVINGTPLLYIPRPDWPEESSLLTWLDIHRAAVRVEPEQLESGKLSEPVERALGLDVAACVSNGAEQVAEALVCFINNKEKIHVG
;
A
#
# COMPACT_ATOMS: atom_id res chain seq x y z
N GLY A 1 16.12 -15.35 9.86
CA GLY A 1 15.67 -14.65 8.64
C GLY A 1 15.33 -13.21 9.00
N LEU A 2 15.32 -12.30 8.03
CA LEU A 2 14.85 -10.91 8.22
C LEU A 2 13.32 -10.85 8.22
N MET A 3 12.74 -9.85 8.89
CA MET A 3 11.32 -9.55 8.75
C MET A 3 11.04 -8.95 7.37
N PHE A 4 9.83 -9.17 6.83
CA PHE A 4 9.46 -8.66 5.51
C PHE A 4 9.58 -7.14 5.41
N THR A 5 9.16 -6.43 6.45
CA THR A 5 9.22 -4.95 6.53
C THR A 5 10.66 -4.43 6.51
N ASP A 6 11.57 -5.09 7.23
CA ASP A 6 12.99 -4.71 7.25
C ASP A 6 13.62 -4.85 5.85
N LEU A 7 13.25 -5.93 5.15
CA LEU A 7 13.70 -6.16 3.78
C LEU A 7 13.13 -5.11 2.83
N LEU A 8 11.82 -4.85 2.92
CA LEU A 8 11.12 -3.89 2.06
C LEU A 8 11.68 -2.47 2.23
N ALA A 9 11.88 -2.02 3.46
CA ALA A 9 12.45 -0.71 3.77
C ALA A 9 13.92 -0.56 3.34
N SER A 10 14.60 -1.67 3.03
CA SER A 10 15.98 -1.69 2.54
C SER A 10 16.08 -1.73 1.01
N CYS A 11 14.95 -1.68 0.30
CA CYS A 11 14.90 -1.71 -1.17
C CYS A 11 14.56 -0.33 -1.75
N ASP A 12 15.11 -0.03 -2.92
CA ASP A 12 14.75 1.19 -3.67
C ASP A 12 13.39 1.09 -4.38
N GLY A 13 12.82 -0.12 -4.47
CA GLY A 13 11.51 -0.37 -5.06
C GLY A 13 11.09 -1.84 -4.93
N VAL A 14 9.79 -2.09 -5.02
CA VAL A 14 9.21 -3.44 -4.99
C VAL A 14 8.52 -3.72 -6.32
N LEU A 15 8.85 -4.83 -6.97
CA LEU A 15 8.13 -5.30 -8.17
C LEU A 15 7.16 -6.42 -7.79
N GLY A 16 5.87 -6.24 -8.07
CA GLY A 16 4.88 -7.24 -7.68
C GLY A 16 3.46 -6.97 -8.15
N LYS A 17 2.52 -7.74 -7.60
CA LYS A 17 1.09 -7.55 -7.86
C LYS A 17 0.53 -6.48 -6.91
N CYS A 18 -0.51 -5.77 -7.35
CA CYS A 18 -1.26 -4.85 -6.50
C CYS A 18 -2.13 -5.63 -5.49
N GLY A 19 -1.58 -5.90 -4.30
CA GLY A 19 -2.28 -6.58 -3.20
C GLY A 19 -2.20 -5.74 -1.92
N TYR A 20 -3.29 -5.69 -1.14
CA TYR A 20 -3.44 -4.77 -0.01
C TYR A 20 -2.21 -4.69 0.91
N GLY A 21 -1.71 -5.83 1.41
CA GLY A 21 -0.56 -5.84 2.32
C GLY A 21 0.71 -5.25 1.70
N THR A 22 1.05 -5.61 0.45
CA THR A 22 2.21 -5.03 -0.22
C THR A 22 2.02 -3.53 -0.48
N VAL A 23 0.81 -3.13 -0.89
CA VAL A 23 0.45 -1.73 -1.16
C VAL A 23 0.61 -0.87 0.08
N THR A 24 0.07 -1.30 1.21
CA THR A 24 0.18 -0.56 2.47
C THR A 24 1.63 -0.48 2.94
N GLU A 25 2.37 -1.57 2.92
CA GLU A 25 3.78 -1.57 3.37
C GLU A 25 4.67 -0.70 2.47
N CYS A 26 4.46 -0.71 1.15
CA CYS A 26 5.18 0.17 0.23
C CYS A 26 4.98 1.65 0.58
N VAL A 27 3.74 2.08 0.79
CA VAL A 27 3.45 3.48 1.16
C VAL A 27 3.97 3.83 2.54
N ILE A 28 3.73 2.98 3.56
CA ILE A 28 4.17 3.25 4.94
C ILE A 28 5.69 3.35 5.05
N ASN A 29 6.43 2.54 4.31
CA ASN A 29 7.89 2.55 4.33
C ASN A 29 8.52 3.48 3.28
N GLY A 30 7.70 4.21 2.50
CA GLY A 30 8.20 5.13 1.48
C GLY A 30 8.89 4.45 0.29
N THR A 31 8.58 3.19 0.04
CA THR A 31 9.18 2.38 -1.04
C THR A 31 8.24 2.31 -2.24
N PRO A 32 8.65 2.78 -3.44
CA PRO A 32 7.84 2.69 -4.65
C PRO A 32 7.43 1.26 -5.02
N LEU A 33 6.17 1.08 -5.43
CA LEU A 33 5.64 -0.17 -5.98
C LEU A 33 5.60 -0.13 -7.51
N LEU A 34 6.41 -0.96 -8.15
CA LEU A 34 6.26 -1.31 -9.54
C LEU A 34 5.21 -2.42 -9.64
N TYR A 35 3.99 -2.09 -10.08
CA TYR A 35 2.88 -3.04 -10.05
C TYR A 35 2.58 -3.63 -11.43
N ILE A 36 2.24 -4.92 -11.44
CA ILE A 36 1.66 -5.62 -12.59
C ILE A 36 0.13 -5.53 -12.50
N PRO A 37 -0.56 -5.01 -13.54
CA PRO A 37 -2.01 -4.89 -13.59
C PRO A 37 -2.76 -6.22 -13.45
N ARG A 38 -3.91 -6.17 -12.80
CA ARG A 38 -4.86 -7.27 -12.57
C ARG A 38 -6.30 -6.75 -12.68
N PRO A 39 -6.77 -6.40 -13.90
CA PRO A 39 -8.08 -5.78 -14.09
C PRO A 39 -9.25 -6.63 -13.59
N ASP A 40 -9.07 -7.95 -13.52
CA ASP A 40 -10.08 -8.90 -13.01
C ASP A 40 -10.10 -8.99 -11.47
N TRP A 41 -9.26 -8.25 -10.76
CA TRP A 41 -9.20 -8.26 -9.30
C TRP A 41 -10.10 -7.14 -8.73
N PRO A 42 -11.16 -7.46 -7.95
CA PRO A 42 -12.15 -6.49 -7.52
C PRO A 42 -11.57 -5.26 -6.81
N GLU A 43 -10.57 -5.47 -5.95
CA GLU A 43 -9.98 -4.42 -5.13
C GLU A 43 -8.96 -3.55 -5.87
N GLU A 44 -8.49 -3.96 -7.05
CA GLU A 44 -7.37 -3.27 -7.73
C GLU A 44 -7.66 -1.80 -7.96
N SER A 45 -8.85 -1.46 -8.47
CA SER A 45 -9.24 -0.07 -8.73
C SER A 45 -9.10 0.83 -7.49
N SER A 46 -9.52 0.33 -6.32
CA SER A 46 -9.45 1.05 -5.05
C SER A 46 -8.02 1.16 -4.53
N LEU A 47 -7.23 0.09 -4.67
CA LEU A 47 -5.81 0.09 -4.30
C LEU A 47 -4.98 1.04 -5.16
N LEU A 48 -5.22 1.06 -6.48
CA LEU A 48 -4.54 1.97 -7.40
C LEU A 48 -4.90 3.42 -7.12
N THR A 49 -6.18 3.72 -6.88
CA THR A 49 -6.61 5.07 -6.47
C THR A 49 -5.87 5.53 -5.21
N TRP A 50 -5.68 4.64 -4.24
CA TRP A 50 -4.95 4.96 -3.02
C TRP A 50 -3.44 5.13 -3.25
N LEU A 51 -2.82 4.28 -4.08
CA LEU A 51 -1.42 4.42 -4.47
C LEU A 51 -1.14 5.75 -5.21
N ASP A 52 -2.08 6.20 -6.05
CA ASP A 52 -1.98 7.46 -6.78
C ASP A 52 -2.00 8.65 -5.81
N ILE A 53 -2.88 8.63 -4.80
CA ILE A 53 -2.91 9.65 -3.74
C ILE A 53 -1.54 9.77 -3.04
N HIS A 54 -0.87 8.64 -2.83
CA HIS A 54 0.45 8.60 -2.18
C HIS A 54 1.64 8.71 -3.13
N ARG A 55 1.42 8.89 -4.44
CA ARG A 55 2.49 8.97 -5.45
C ARG A 55 3.46 7.77 -5.38
N ALA A 56 2.91 6.59 -5.10
CA ALA A 56 3.71 5.44 -4.66
C ALA A 56 3.88 4.34 -5.71
N ALA A 57 3.40 4.53 -6.94
CA ALA A 57 3.31 3.43 -7.89
C ALA A 57 3.76 3.77 -9.31
N VAL A 58 4.36 2.77 -9.95
CA VAL A 58 4.65 2.74 -11.38
C VAL A 58 4.01 1.49 -11.97
N ARG A 59 3.18 1.66 -13.00
CA ARG A 59 2.63 0.54 -13.76
C ARG A 59 3.74 -0.12 -14.59
N VAL A 60 3.80 -1.45 -14.53
CA VAL A 60 4.64 -2.29 -15.40
C VAL A 60 3.72 -3.13 -16.26
N GLU A 61 3.78 -2.96 -17.58
CA GLU A 61 2.98 -3.80 -18.48
C GLU A 61 3.51 -5.25 -18.47
N PRO A 62 2.62 -6.26 -18.59
CA PRO A 62 3.03 -7.67 -18.63
C PRO A 62 4.14 -7.95 -19.65
N GLU A 63 4.10 -7.30 -20.82
CA GLU A 63 5.10 -7.46 -21.87
C GLU A 63 6.47 -6.92 -21.47
N GLN A 64 6.52 -5.84 -20.66
CA GLN A 64 7.78 -5.33 -20.12
C GLN A 64 8.39 -6.32 -19.12
N LEU A 65 7.55 -6.95 -18.28
CA LEU A 65 7.98 -7.99 -17.35
C LEU A 65 8.50 -9.22 -18.09
N GLU A 66 7.75 -9.73 -19.07
CA GLU A 66 8.10 -10.92 -19.84
C GLU A 66 9.38 -10.73 -20.67
N SER A 67 9.57 -9.54 -21.23
CA SER A 67 10.78 -9.21 -22.01
C SER A 67 11.97 -8.74 -21.17
N GLY A 68 11.78 -8.53 -19.86
CA GLY A 68 12.80 -7.99 -18.95
C GLY A 68 13.15 -6.52 -19.19
N LYS A 69 12.37 -5.78 -19.99
CA LYS A 69 12.58 -4.36 -20.31
C LYS A 69 12.10 -3.46 -19.18
N LEU A 70 12.80 -3.55 -18.04
CA LEU A 70 12.43 -2.89 -16.79
C LEU A 70 13.21 -1.60 -16.50
N SER A 71 14.12 -1.16 -17.38
CA SER A 71 14.92 0.04 -17.14
C SER A 71 14.05 1.29 -16.95
N GLU A 72 13.13 1.56 -17.87
CA GLU A 72 12.22 2.71 -17.80
C GLU A 72 11.31 2.71 -16.55
N PRO A 73 10.61 1.62 -16.19
CA PRO A 73 9.78 1.65 -15.00
C PRO A 73 10.60 1.71 -13.71
N VAL A 74 11.80 1.14 -13.67
CA VAL A 74 12.73 1.28 -12.53
C VAL A 74 13.20 2.73 -12.39
N GLU A 75 13.64 3.37 -13.47
CA GLU A 75 14.06 4.78 -13.45
C GLU A 75 12.93 5.70 -12.96
N ARG A 76 11.69 5.45 -13.40
CA ARG A 76 10.53 6.18 -12.91
C ARG A 76 10.28 5.94 -11.42
N ALA A 77 10.39 4.70 -10.95
CA ALA A 77 10.18 4.36 -9.55
C ALA A 77 11.22 5.06 -8.66
N LEU A 78 12.49 5.05 -9.06
CA LEU A 78 13.57 5.75 -8.36
C LEU A 78 13.40 7.27 -8.33
N GLY A 79 12.66 7.83 -9.28
CA GLY A 79 12.31 9.26 -9.33
C GLY A 79 11.07 9.64 -8.54
N LEU A 80 10.35 8.67 -7.94
CA LEU A 80 9.16 8.98 -7.14
C LEU A 80 9.54 9.53 -5.76
N ASP A 81 8.75 10.51 -5.33
CA ASP A 81 8.71 10.99 -3.95
C ASP A 81 7.41 10.46 -3.32
N VAL A 82 7.51 9.33 -2.62
CA VAL A 82 6.36 8.66 -1.99
C VAL A 82 5.85 9.54 -0.85
N ALA A 83 4.58 9.93 -0.91
CA ALA A 83 3.97 10.73 0.15
C ALA A 83 3.86 9.91 1.45
N ALA A 84 4.28 10.52 2.56
CA ALA A 84 4.24 9.88 3.86
C ALA A 84 2.78 9.60 4.30
N CYS A 85 2.59 8.44 4.94
CA CYS A 85 1.32 8.02 5.50
C CYS A 85 1.51 7.56 6.95
N VAL A 86 0.58 7.89 7.83
CA VAL A 86 0.61 7.48 9.24
C VAL A 86 -0.07 6.12 9.38
N SER A 87 0.63 5.15 9.96
CA SER A 87 0.07 3.83 10.27
C SER A 87 -0.53 3.81 11.68
N ASN A 88 -1.71 4.42 11.85
CA ASN A 88 -2.43 4.46 13.13
C ASN A 88 -3.86 3.91 13.06
N GLY A 89 -4.16 3.10 12.05
CA GLY A 89 -5.50 2.58 11.83
C GLY A 89 -5.99 1.66 12.96
N ALA A 90 -5.08 0.92 13.60
CA ALA A 90 -5.41 0.06 14.74
C ALA A 90 -5.86 0.88 15.95
N GLU A 91 -5.14 1.96 16.26
CA GLU A 91 -5.45 2.91 17.33
C GLU A 91 -6.79 3.60 17.07
N GLN A 92 -7.02 4.09 15.85
CA GLN A 92 -8.28 4.71 15.45
C GLN A 92 -9.48 3.77 15.65
N VAL A 93 -9.34 2.50 15.23
CA VAL A 93 -10.40 1.50 15.42
C VAL A 93 -10.60 1.18 16.90
N ALA A 94 -9.53 1.04 17.68
CA ALA A 94 -9.62 0.80 19.11
C ALA A 94 -10.38 1.94 19.83
N GLU A 95 -10.06 3.20 19.53
CA GLU A 95 -10.76 4.38 20.07
C GLU A 95 -12.24 4.40 19.68
N ALA A 96 -12.55 4.14 18.41
CA ALA A 96 -13.93 4.09 17.92
C ALA A 96 -14.75 2.99 18.61
N LEU A 97 -14.16 1.82 18.81
CA LEU A 97 -14.81 0.70 19.50
C LEU A 97 -15.08 1.01 20.97
N VAL A 98 -14.12 1.60 21.69
CA VAL A 98 -14.30 2.02 23.09
C VAL A 98 -15.45 3.03 23.19
N CYS A 99 -15.51 4.02 22.29
CA CYS A 99 -16.59 5.00 22.25
C CYS A 99 -17.96 4.32 22.01
N PHE A 100 -18.03 3.39 21.06
CA PHE A 100 -19.26 2.67 20.74
C PHE A 100 -19.78 1.84 21.91
N ILE A 101 -18.89 1.11 22.61
CA ILE A 101 -19.25 0.29 23.77
C ILE A 101 -19.79 1.18 24.91
N ASN A 102 -19.07 2.25 25.26
CA ASN A 102 -19.47 3.17 26.34
C ASN A 102 -20.81 3.87 26.07
N ASN A 103 -21.13 4.16 24.80
CA ASN A 103 -22.41 4.75 24.42
C ASN A 103 -23.56 3.73 24.45
N LYS A 104 -23.31 2.45 24.18
CA LYS A 104 -24.33 1.39 24.32
C LYS A 104 -24.73 1.16 25.77
N GLU A 105 -23.77 1.19 26.70
CA GLU A 105 -24.08 1.05 28.13
C GLU A 105 -25.01 2.16 28.62
N LYS A 106 -24.78 3.41 28.21
CA LYS A 106 -25.64 4.56 28.58
C LYS A 106 -27.09 4.44 28.11
N ILE A 107 -27.37 3.73 27.01
CA ILE A 107 -28.73 3.57 26.46
C ILE A 107 -29.51 2.46 27.20
N HIS A 108 -28.84 1.52 27.87
CA HIS A 108 -29.49 0.42 28.61
C HIS A 108 -29.74 0.70 30.09
N VAL A 109 -29.35 1.86 30.63
CA VAL A 109 -29.61 2.26 32.04
C VAL A 109 -30.65 3.38 32.17
N GLY A 110 -31.39 3.67 31.09
CA GLY A 110 -32.47 4.66 31.04
C GLY A 110 -33.86 4.04 31.07
#